data_AF-A0A2H6JT41-F1
#
_entry.id   AF-A0A2H6JT41-F1
#
_cell.length_a   1.000
_cell.length_b   1.000
_cell.length_c   1.000
_cell.angle_alpha   90.00
_cell.angle_beta   90.00
_cell.angle_gamma   90.00
#
_symmetry.space_group_name_H-M   'P 1'
#
loop_
_entity.id
_entity.type
_entity.pdbx_description
1 polymer ?
#
loop_
_entity_poly.entity_id
_entity_poly.type
_entity_poly.pdbx_seq_one_letter_code
_entity_poly.pdbx_strand_id
1 'polypeptide(L)' 'MYEGRIIIDPDVRHGKPVIKGTRVLVDIILGSQGVCQ' A
#
# COMPACT_ATOMS: atom_id res chain seq x y z
N MET A 1 -11.12 -13.67 5.94
CA MET A 1 -9.72 -14.11 6.16
C MET A 1 -8.83 -13.50 5.08
N TYR A 2 -8.27 -12.31 5.32
CA TYR A 2 -7.39 -11.60 4.37
C TYR A 2 -6.13 -11.01 5.06
N GLU A 3 -5.88 -11.42 6.31
CA GLU A 3 -4.74 -10.94 7.10
C GLU A 3 -3.42 -11.29 6.39
N GLY A 4 -2.50 -10.32 6.35
CA GLY A 4 -1.15 -10.49 5.78
C GLY A 4 -0.99 -10.23 4.28
N ARG A 5 -2.04 -9.77 3.57
CA ARG A 5 -1.90 -9.34 2.16
C ARG A 5 -1.36 -7.93 1.99
N ILE A 6 -1.56 -7.06 2.96
CA ILE A 6 -0.99 -5.71 2.98
C ILE A 6 0.28 -5.77 3.81
N ILE A 7 1.40 -5.40 3.19
CA ILE A 7 2.71 -5.36 3.85
C ILE A 7 3.30 -3.97 3.76
N ILE A 8 4.21 -3.65 4.68
CA ILE A 8 5.08 -2.48 4.60
C ILE A 8 6.40 -2.96 4.01
N ASP A 9 6.71 -2.48 2.81
CA ASP A 9 7.96 -2.79 2.11
C ASP A 9 8.86 -1.54 2.15
N PRO A 10 9.98 -1.55 2.91
CA PRO A 10 10.85 -0.38 3.06
C PRO A 10 11.50 0.04 1.73
N ASP A 11 11.64 -0.90 0.79
CA ASP A 11 12.27 -0.66 -0.51
C ASP A 11 11.27 -0.05 -1.52
N VAL A 12 9.96 -0.11 -1.23
CA VAL A 12 8.91 0.42 -2.10
C VAL A 12 8.33 1.71 -1.51
N ARG A 13 8.54 2.82 -2.24
CA ARG A 13 7.89 4.13 -1.96
C ARG A 13 8.02 4.58 -0.49
N HIS A 14 9.19 4.39 0.12
CA HIS A 14 9.51 4.79 1.50
C HIS A 14 8.71 4.05 2.58
N GLY A 15 8.41 2.77 2.41
CA GLY A 15 7.66 2.00 3.41
C GLY A 15 6.15 2.24 3.35
N LYS A 16 5.63 2.62 2.18
CA LYS A 16 4.17 2.72 2.03
C LYS A 16 3.53 1.32 2.00
N PRO A 17 2.27 1.18 2.45
CA PRO A 17 1.56 -0.09 2.38
C PRO A 17 1.35 -0.54 0.93
N VAL A 18 1.79 -1.76 0.64
CA VAL A 18 1.68 -2.41 -0.67
C VAL A 18 0.95 -3.75 -0.55
N ILE A 19 0.30 -4.18 -1.63
CA ILE A 19 -0.24 -5.53 -1.71
C ILE A 19 0.91 -6.50 -1.98
N LYS A 20 1.10 -7.47 -1.08
CA LYS A 20 2.13 -8.51 -1.15
C LYS A 20 2.14 -9.19 -2.52
N GLY A 21 3.33 -9.31 -3.11
CA GLY A 21 3.54 -9.91 -4.43
C GLY A 21 3.25 -8.95 -5.59
N THR A 22 2.89 -7.70 -5.30
CA THR A 22 2.70 -6.66 -6.29
C THR A 22 3.48 -5.41 -5.88
N ARG A 23 3.68 -4.49 -6.83
CA ARG A 23 4.13 -3.12 -6.54
C ARG A 23 2.96 -2.14 -6.49
N VAL A 24 1.74 -2.66 -6.33
CA VAL A 24 0.52 -1.87 -6.27
C VAL A 24 0.34 -1.41 -4.83
N LEU A 25 0.33 -0.09 -4.67
CA LEU A 25 0.10 0.56 -3.39
C LEU A 25 -1.38 0.48 -3.03
N VAL A 26 -1.66 0.40 -1.73
CA VAL A 26 -3.02 0.41 -1.23
C VAL A 26 -3.70 1.77 -1.51
N ASP A 27 -2.93 2.87 -1.51
CA ASP A 27 -3.44 4.23 -1.79
C ASP A 27 -4.00 4.40 -3.22
N ILE A 28 -3.44 3.69 -4.20
CA ILE A 28 -3.92 3.67 -5.59
C ILE A 28 -5.30 3.01 -5.68
N ILE A 29 -5.53 1.93 -4.93
CA ILE A 29 -6.79 1.16 -5.00
C ILE A 29 -7.88 1.83 -4.18
N LEU A 30 -7.55 2.35 -3.00
CA LEU A 30 -8.51 3.04 -2.15
C LEU A 30 -8.88 4.43 -2.66
N GLY A 31 -8.18 4.92 -3.70
CA GLY A 31 -8.47 6.17 -4.39
C GLY A 31 -8.43 7.36 -3.43
N SER A 32 -7.22 7.83 -3.09
CA SER A 32 -6.98 9.15 -2.48
C SER A 32 -8.06 9.66 -1.51
N GLN A 33 -8.46 8.87 -0.51
CA GLN A 33 -9.25 9.41 0.59
C GLN A 33 -8.30 10.08 1.60
N GLY A 34 -7.88 11.29 1.23
CA GLY A 34 -7.56 12.42 2.10
C GLY A 34 -6.43 12.27 3.12
N VAL A 35 -5.24 12.75 2.75
CA VAL A 35 -4.53 13.84 3.46
C VAL A 35 -3.85 14.67 2.39
N CYS A 36 -4.03 15.99 2.43
CA CYS A 36 -3.58 16.97 1.43
C CYS A 36 -2.26 16.60 0.73
N GLN A 37 -2.31 16.53 -0.59
CA GLN A 37 -1.16 16.86 -1.43
C GLN A 37 -0.83 18.34 -1.30
#